data_AF-W2C619-F1
#
_entry.id   AF-W2C619-F1
#
_cell.length_a   1.000
_cell.length_b   1.000
_cell.length_c   1.000
_cell.angle_alpha   90.00
_cell.angle_beta   90.00
_cell.angle_gamma   90.00
#
_symmetry.space_group_name_H-M   'P 1'
#
loop_
_entity.id
_entity.type
_entity.pdbx_description
1 polymer ?
#
loop_
_entity_poly.entity_id
_entity_poly.type
_entity_poly.pdbx_seq_one_letter_code
_entity_poly.pdbx_strand_id
1 'polypeptide(L)'
;MHIYRITNRIMNKKKFTQLSLLLFSALLASSAFAQGNGLSGINEATKMVTSYFDPGTKLIYAIGAVIGLIGGIKVYQKFASGDPDTSKTAASWFGACIFLIVAATILRSFFL
;
A
#
# COMPACT_ATOMS: atom_id res chain seq x y z
N MET A 1 -8.23 -71.16 -18.35
CA MET A 1 -7.08 -70.29 -17.99
C MET A 1 -7.02 -68.94 -18.74
N HIS A 2 -7.71 -68.76 -19.88
CA HIS A 2 -7.67 -67.51 -20.66
C HIS A 2 -8.43 -66.32 -20.04
N ILE A 3 -9.54 -66.55 -19.34
CA ILE A 3 -10.39 -65.49 -18.75
C ILE A 3 -9.64 -64.70 -17.66
N TYR A 4 -8.81 -65.38 -16.86
CA TYR A 4 -8.05 -64.75 -15.77
C TYR A 4 -7.01 -63.73 -16.28
N ARG A 5 -6.41 -63.99 -17.46
CA ARG A 5 -5.45 -63.07 -18.09
C ARG A 5 -6.13 -61.81 -18.66
N ILE A 6 -7.39 -61.91 -19.10
CA ILE A 6 -8.16 -60.78 -19.62
C ILE A 6 -8.57 -59.85 -18.47
N THR A 7 -9.08 -60.39 -17.38
CA THR A 7 -9.47 -59.61 -16.19
C THR A 7 -8.28 -58.85 -15.59
N ASN A 8 -7.11 -59.49 -15.52
CA ASN A 8 -5.91 -58.84 -14.96
C ASN A 8 -5.38 -57.69 -15.84
N ARG A 9 -5.51 -57.79 -17.17
CA ARG A 9 -5.19 -56.68 -18.09
C ARG A 9 -6.14 -55.50 -17.92
N ILE A 10 -7.44 -55.75 -17.76
CA ILE A 10 -8.45 -54.69 -17.58
C ILE A 10 -8.25 -53.96 -16.24
N MET A 11 -7.93 -54.70 -15.17
CA MET A 11 -7.68 -54.13 -13.85
C MET A 11 -6.39 -53.28 -13.81
N ASN A 12 -5.32 -53.69 -14.50
CA ASN A 12 -4.09 -52.89 -14.59
C ASN A 12 -4.27 -51.59 -15.38
N LYS A 13 -5.10 -51.60 -16.45
CA LYS A 13 -5.42 -50.36 -17.18
C LYS A 13 -6.19 -49.38 -16.30
N LYS A 14 -7.17 -49.86 -15.51
CA LYS A 14 -7.94 -49.03 -14.56
C LYS A 14 -7.06 -48.46 -13.44
N LYS A 15 -6.14 -49.26 -12.89
CA LYS A 15 -5.17 -48.78 -11.88
C LYS A 15 -4.22 -47.73 -12.47
N PHE A 16 -3.77 -47.91 -13.70
CA PHE A 16 -2.91 -46.96 -14.39
C PHE A 16 -3.64 -45.63 -14.69
N THR A 17 -4.90 -45.66 -15.13
CA THR A 17 -5.70 -44.44 -15.29
C THR A 17 -6.02 -43.76 -13.97
N GLN A 18 -6.29 -44.51 -12.89
CA GLN A 18 -6.51 -43.93 -11.56
C GLN A 18 -5.24 -43.27 -11.00
N LEU A 19 -4.07 -43.88 -11.20
CA LEU A 19 -2.79 -43.32 -10.78
C LEU A 19 -2.43 -42.06 -11.58
N SER A 20 -2.68 -42.06 -12.89
CA SER A 20 -2.50 -40.89 -13.76
C SER A 20 -3.39 -39.72 -13.32
N LEU A 21 -4.66 -39.99 -12.99
CA LEU A 21 -5.59 -38.96 -12.52
C LEU A 21 -5.18 -38.35 -11.17
N LEU A 22 -4.67 -39.18 -10.25
CA LEU A 22 -4.15 -38.72 -8.94
C LEU A 22 -2.87 -37.89 -9.07
N LEU A 23 -1.98 -38.25 -9.99
CA LEU A 23 -0.77 -37.47 -10.25
C LEU A 23 -1.12 -36.13 -10.90
N PHE A 24 -2.07 -36.12 -11.83
CA PHE A 24 -2.53 -34.90 -12.49
C PHE A 24 -3.23 -33.93 -11.52
N SER A 25 -4.04 -34.42 -10.58
CA SER A 25 -4.66 -33.58 -9.56
C SER A 25 -3.66 -33.03 -8.54
N ALA A 26 -2.60 -33.77 -8.22
CA ALA A 26 -1.51 -33.27 -7.36
C ALA A 26 -0.70 -32.14 -8.02
N LEU A 27 -0.50 -32.21 -9.34
CA LEU A 27 0.15 -31.14 -10.12
C LEU A 27 -0.70 -29.86 -10.16
N LEU A 28 -2.03 -29.99 -10.32
CA LEU A 28 -2.97 -28.86 -10.34
C LEU A 28 -3.22 -28.24 -8.96
N ALA A 29 -3.03 -28.98 -7.87
CA ALA A 29 -3.13 -28.45 -6.51
C ALA A 29 -2.11 -27.32 -6.27
N SER A 30 -0.91 -27.42 -6.86
CA SER A 30 0.14 -26.41 -6.74
C SER A 30 -0.27 -25.05 -7.35
N SER A 31 -1.05 -25.05 -8.44
CA SER A 31 -1.60 -23.83 -9.03
C SER A 31 -2.75 -23.22 -8.21
N ALA A 32 -3.45 -23.99 -7.40
CA ALA A 32 -4.51 -23.48 -6.52
C ALA A 32 -3.95 -22.70 -5.30
N PHE A 33 -2.75 -23.06 -4.81
CA PHE A 33 -2.05 -22.28 -3.77
C PHE A 33 -1.49 -20.94 -4.30
N ALA A 34 -1.34 -20.80 -5.62
CA ALA A 34 -0.94 -19.55 -6.28
C ALA A 34 -2.13 -18.72 -6.79
N GLN A 35 -3.36 -19.23 -6.69
CA GLN A 35 -4.59 -18.45 -6.91
C GLN A 35 -4.88 -17.57 -5.68
N GLY A 36 -3.84 -16.90 -5.18
CA GLY A 36 -3.89 -15.90 -4.15
C GLY A 36 -4.49 -14.64 -4.72
N ASN A 37 -5.82 -14.59 -4.68
CA ASN A 37 -6.65 -13.43 -4.37
C ASN A 37 -5.97 -12.08 -4.72
N GLY A 38 -6.43 -11.37 -5.75
CA GLY A 38 -5.99 -9.99 -6.02
C GLY A 38 -6.09 -9.08 -4.78
N LEU A 39 -6.96 -9.44 -3.81
CA LEU A 39 -7.04 -8.82 -2.49
C LEU A 39 -5.83 -9.05 -1.59
N SER A 40 -5.04 -10.12 -1.76
CA SER A 40 -3.79 -10.35 -1.03
C SER A 40 -2.72 -9.37 -1.48
N GLY A 41 -2.55 -9.17 -2.80
CA GLY A 41 -1.63 -8.16 -3.33
C GLY A 41 -2.06 -6.74 -2.99
N ILE A 42 -3.37 -6.44 -3.02
CA ILE A 42 -3.91 -5.14 -2.59
C ILE A 42 -3.70 -4.93 -1.08
N ASN A 43 -3.97 -5.92 -0.23
CA ASN A 43 -3.73 -5.80 1.21
C ASN A 43 -2.24 -5.64 1.54
N GLU A 44 -1.36 -6.31 0.80
CA GLU A 44 0.09 -6.22 0.99
C GLU A 44 0.62 -4.86 0.50
N ALA A 45 0.14 -4.37 -0.65
CA ALA A 45 0.42 -3.01 -1.10
C ALA A 45 -0.09 -1.95 -0.11
N THR A 46 -1.31 -2.09 0.40
CA THR A 46 -1.87 -1.18 1.42
C THR A 46 -1.02 -1.20 2.69
N LYS A 47 -0.64 -2.37 3.21
CA LYS A 47 0.27 -2.48 4.37
C LYS A 47 1.61 -1.79 4.14
N MET A 48 2.17 -1.95 2.93
CA MET A 48 3.42 -1.29 2.56
C MET A 48 3.26 0.22 2.57
N VAL A 49 2.19 0.77 1.99
CA VAL A 49 1.95 2.23 2.00
C VAL A 49 1.65 2.75 3.42
N THR A 50 0.85 2.05 4.22
CA THR A 50 0.57 2.43 5.63
C THR A 50 1.82 2.46 6.49
N SER A 51 2.77 1.56 6.26
CA SER A 51 4.05 1.55 6.97
C SER A 51 4.90 2.81 6.70
N TYR A 52 4.74 3.46 5.54
CA TYR A 52 5.47 4.69 5.20
C TYR A 52 4.78 5.96 5.69
N PHE A 53 3.47 5.92 5.97
CA PHE A 53 2.73 7.11 6.43
C PHE A 53 3.13 7.58 7.83
N ASP A 54 3.49 6.69 8.75
CA ASP A 54 3.88 7.06 10.11
C ASP A 54 5.20 7.86 10.17
N PRO A 55 6.30 7.39 9.54
CA PRO A 55 7.51 8.21 9.40
C PRO A 55 7.28 9.41 8.45
N GLY A 56 6.50 9.26 7.38
CA GLY A 56 6.21 10.34 6.43
C GLY A 56 5.50 11.54 7.06
N THR A 57 4.55 11.29 7.97
CA THR A 57 3.82 12.37 8.66
C THR A 57 4.74 13.14 9.62
N LYS A 58 5.65 12.44 10.32
CA LYS A 58 6.67 13.08 11.17
C LYS A 58 7.62 13.96 10.35
N LEU A 59 8.01 13.52 9.16
CA LEU A 59 8.82 14.32 8.23
C LEU A 59 8.07 15.57 7.73
N ILE A 60 6.78 15.44 7.37
CA ILE A 60 5.97 16.59 6.95
C ILE A 60 5.81 17.60 8.08
N TYR A 61 5.60 17.16 9.31
CA TYR A 61 5.55 18.07 10.46
C TYR A 61 6.88 18.79 10.70
N ALA A 62 8.01 18.09 10.57
CA ALA A 62 9.33 18.71 10.68
C ALA A 62 9.55 19.76 9.57
N ILE A 63 9.18 19.46 8.33
CA ILE A 63 9.28 20.40 7.20
C ILE A 63 8.33 21.59 7.40
N GLY A 64 7.10 21.34 7.86
CA GLY A 64 6.12 22.39 8.17
C GLY A 64 6.62 23.36 9.23
N ALA A 65 7.30 22.85 10.27
CA ALA A 65 7.93 23.68 11.29
C ALA A 65 9.05 24.58 10.71
N VAL A 66 9.89 24.03 9.84
CA VAL A 66 10.99 24.79 9.21
C VAL A 66 10.46 25.88 8.28
N ILE A 67 9.50 25.54 7.39
CA ILE A 67 8.90 26.52 6.46
C ILE A 67 8.10 27.58 7.23
N GLY A 68 7.40 27.18 8.30
CA GLY A 68 6.69 28.08 9.19
C GLY A 68 7.60 29.12 9.83
N LEU A 69 8.76 28.71 10.35
CA LEU A 69 9.76 29.62 10.91
C LEU A 69 10.33 30.57 9.86
N ILE A 70 10.70 30.08 8.67
CA ILE A 70 11.26 30.91 7.59
C ILE A 70 10.25 31.98 7.13
N GLY A 71 8.99 31.59 6.95
CA GLY A 71 7.93 32.51 6.57
C GLY A 71 7.62 33.55 7.66
N GLY A 72 7.65 33.13 8.93
CA GLY A 72 7.50 34.03 10.08
C GLY A 72 8.61 35.06 10.18
N ILE A 73 9.86 34.68 9.91
CA ILE A 73 11.00 35.62 9.86
C ILE A 73 10.79 36.65 8.74
N LYS A 74 10.32 36.24 7.55
CA LYS A 74 10.00 37.17 6.45
C LYS A 74 8.88 38.15 6.81
N VAL A 75 7.84 37.68 7.49
CA VAL A 75 6.73 38.53 7.96
C VAL A 75 7.24 39.52 9.01
N TYR A 76 8.06 39.07 9.95
CA TYR A 76 8.70 39.94 10.95
C TYR A 76 9.59 40.99 10.29
N GLN A 77 10.36 40.62 9.27
CA GLN A 77 11.18 41.57 8.51
C GLN A 77 10.32 42.67 7.85
N LYS A 78 9.20 42.31 7.20
CA LYS A 78 8.27 43.29 6.64
C LYS A 78 7.61 44.16 7.71
N PHE A 79 7.24 43.56 8.86
CA PHE A 79 6.68 44.26 10.01
C PHE A 79 7.66 45.29 10.59
N ALA A 80 8.92 44.89 10.79
CA ALA A 80 9.99 45.75 11.28
C ALA A 80 10.34 46.88 10.30
N SER A 81 10.04 46.71 9.01
CA SER A 81 10.29 47.71 7.96
C SER A 81 9.14 48.71 7.79
N GLY A 82 8.01 48.54 8.50
CA GLY A 82 6.83 49.41 8.37
C GLY A 82 6.08 49.23 7.04
N ASP A 83 6.28 48.12 6.34
CA ASP A 83 5.75 47.88 5.01
C ASP A 83 4.23 47.60 5.08
N PRO A 84 3.36 48.36 4.38
CA PRO A 84 1.90 48.17 4.44
C PRO A 84 1.43 46.80 3.94
N ASP A 85 2.26 46.08 3.18
CA ASP A 85 1.98 44.71 2.72
C ASP A 85 2.25 43.62 3.77
N THR A 86 2.66 44.00 4.99
CA THR A 86 2.91 43.04 6.08
C THR A 86 1.67 42.24 6.41
N SER A 87 0.50 42.88 6.54
CA SER A 87 -0.76 42.21 6.88
C SER A 87 -1.17 41.18 5.82
N LYS A 88 -0.96 41.49 4.53
CA LYS A 88 -1.19 40.54 3.42
C LYS A 88 -0.22 39.37 3.46
N THR A 89 1.06 39.64 3.68
CA THR A 89 2.11 38.61 3.74
C THR A 89 1.93 37.70 4.96
N ALA A 90 1.60 38.28 6.12
CA ALA A 90 1.30 37.57 7.37
C ALA A 90 0.08 36.66 7.22
N ALA A 91 -1.02 37.18 6.67
CA ALA A 91 -2.24 36.41 6.45
C ALA A 91 -2.01 35.24 5.48
N SER A 92 -1.28 35.47 4.37
CA SER A 92 -0.96 34.43 3.39
C SER A 92 -0.04 33.34 3.97
N TRP A 93 0.97 33.73 4.74
CA TRP A 93 1.87 32.79 5.41
C TRP A 93 1.16 31.93 6.47
N PHE A 94 0.32 32.55 7.30
CA PHE A 94 -0.39 31.83 8.36
C PHE A 94 -1.41 30.85 7.78
N GLY A 95 -2.13 31.27 6.74
CA GLY A 95 -3.05 30.40 5.99
C GLY A 95 -2.33 29.20 5.34
N ALA A 96 -1.17 29.43 4.74
CA ALA A 96 -0.36 28.35 4.16
C ALA A 96 0.17 27.36 5.21
N CYS A 97 0.57 27.84 6.39
CA CYS A 97 1.03 26.98 7.48
C CYS A 97 -0.08 26.06 8.01
N ILE A 98 -1.27 26.61 8.27
CA ILE A 98 -2.43 25.83 8.71
C ILE A 98 -2.83 24.81 7.64
N PHE A 99 -2.86 25.25 6.37
CA PHE A 99 -3.19 24.38 5.25
C PHE A 99 -2.24 23.18 5.14
N LEU A 100 -0.92 23.38 5.27
CA LEU A 100 0.06 22.27 5.21
C LEU A 100 -0.14 21.25 6.34
N ILE A 101 -0.44 21.72 7.56
CA ILE A 101 -0.71 20.85 8.71
C ILE A 101 -2.01 20.05 8.52
N VAL A 102 -3.08 20.72 8.09
CA VAL A 102 -4.39 20.10 7.86
C VAL A 102 -4.36 19.15 6.65
N ALA A 103 -3.63 19.49 5.59
CA ALA A 103 -3.44 18.61 4.46
C ALA A 103 -2.71 17.31 4.88
N ALA A 104 -1.70 17.41 5.75
CA ALA A 104 -0.97 16.25 6.26
C ALA A 104 -1.86 15.30 7.08
N THR A 105 -2.76 15.84 7.91
CA THR A 105 -3.70 15.02 8.71
C THR A 105 -4.77 14.38 7.84
N ILE A 106 -5.30 15.10 6.86
CA ILE A 106 -6.32 14.59 5.94
C ILE A 106 -5.76 13.50 5.02
N LEU A 107 -4.53 13.66 4.50
CA LEU A 107 -3.83 12.62 3.73
C LEU A 107 -3.58 11.36 4.57
N ARG A 108 -3.38 11.48 5.88
CA ARG A 108 -3.32 10.31 6.77
C ARG A 108 -4.71 9.68 6.97
N SER A 109 -5.75 10.49 7.12
CA SER A 109 -7.14 10.02 7.35
C SER A 109 -7.82 9.40 6.12
N PHE A 110 -7.40 9.70 4.90
CA PHE A 110 -7.96 9.05 3.70
C PHE A 110 -7.37 7.66 3.41
N PHE A 111 -6.21 7.34 3.98
CA PHE A 111 -5.46 6.12 3.69
C PHE A 111 -5.35 5.17 4.90
N LEU A 112 -6.07 5.47 5.99
CA LEU A 112 -6.14 4.71 7.24
C LEU A 112 -7.58 4.33 7.52
#